data_AF-A0A382FLU8-F1
#
_entry.id   AF-A0A382FLU8-F1
#
_cell.length_a   1.000
_cell.length_b   1.000
_cell.length_c   1.000
_cell.angle_alpha   90.00
_cell.angle_beta   90.00
_cell.angle_gamma   90.00
#
_symmetry.space_group_name_H-M   'P 1'
#
loop_
_entity.id
_entity.type
_entity.pdbx_description
1 polymer ?
#
loop_
_entity_poly.entity_id
_entity_poly.type
_entity_poly.pdbx_seq_one_letter_code
_entity_poly.pdbx_strand_id
1 'polypeptide(L)'
;MAASSEISLDGAFYEHFQVLLNESIPDCSPAEVQGVLTGLTCAGETDGRFGSWGPLLVSDGADDSGFERTRDALCALMAMIGKSLSARDFSFRPLLPPDTG
;
A
#
# COMPACT_ATOMS: atom_id res chain seq x y z
N MET A 1 12.37 24.06 -11.41
CA MET A 1 11.16 23.20 -11.33
C MET A 1 11.64 21.85 -10.85
N ALA A 2 11.38 21.50 -9.58
CA ALA A 2 11.71 20.17 -9.10
C ALA A 2 10.75 19.18 -9.78
N ALA A 3 11.30 18.18 -10.46
CA ALA A 3 10.51 17.06 -10.94
C ALA A 3 9.87 16.42 -9.71
N SER A 4 8.55 16.56 -9.57
CA SER A 4 7.80 15.72 -8.67
C SER A 4 7.92 14.32 -9.24
N SER A 5 8.81 13.51 -8.71
CA SER A 5 8.87 12.08 -9.03
C SER A 5 7.53 11.48 -8.61
N GLU A 6 6.60 11.35 -9.55
CA GLU A 6 5.38 10.60 -9.30
C GLU A 6 5.79 9.17 -8.98
N ILE A 7 5.38 8.70 -7.81
CA ILE A 7 5.54 7.30 -7.43
C ILE A 7 4.69 6.48 -8.40
N SER A 8 5.36 5.68 -9.22
CA SER A 8 4.72 4.76 -10.15
C SER A 8 4.52 3.41 -9.45
N LEU A 9 3.28 2.90 -9.46
CA LEU A 9 2.96 1.56 -8.97
C LEU A 9 3.35 0.51 -10.04
N ASP A 10 4.65 0.34 -10.23
CA ASP A 10 5.25 -0.57 -11.20
C ASP A 10 5.97 -1.76 -10.55
N GLY A 11 6.65 -2.56 -11.35
CA GLY A 11 7.39 -3.73 -10.88
C GLY A 11 8.49 -3.39 -9.87
N ALA A 12 9.16 -2.23 -10.00
CA ALA A 12 10.18 -1.83 -9.05
C ALA A 12 9.54 -1.47 -7.70
N PHE A 13 8.40 -0.75 -7.71
CA PHE A 13 7.63 -0.53 -6.50
C PHE A 13 7.18 -1.86 -5.87
N TYR A 14 6.69 -2.81 -6.67
CA TYR A 14 6.26 -4.13 -6.20
C TYR A 14 7.37 -4.83 -5.41
N GLU A 15 8.57 -4.93 -5.98
CA GLU A 15 9.70 -5.61 -5.35
C GLU A 15 10.16 -4.92 -4.06
N HIS A 16 10.25 -3.59 -4.06
CA HIS A 16 10.63 -2.84 -2.84
C HIS A 16 9.58 -2.97 -1.75
N PHE A 17 8.30 -2.92 -2.12
CA PHE A 17 7.21 -3.07 -1.16
C PHE A 17 7.15 -4.50 -0.61
N GLN A 18 7.44 -5.53 -1.43
CA GLN A 18 7.54 -6.92 -0.96
C GLN A 18 8.61 -7.07 0.13
N VAL A 19 9.77 -6.44 -0.03
CA VAL A 19 10.84 -6.48 0.98
C VAL A 19 10.37 -5.88 2.31
N LEU A 20 9.68 -4.73 2.26
CA LEU A 20 9.10 -4.10 3.45
C LEU A 20 8.04 -4.99 4.11
N LEU A 21 7.14 -5.58 3.31
CA LEU A 21 6.09 -6.46 3.82
C LEU A 21 6.65 -7.70 4.49
N ASN A 22 7.74 -8.27 3.99
CA ASN A 22 8.36 -9.45 4.61
C ASN A 22 8.81 -9.22 6.07
N GLU A 23 9.00 -7.97 6.50
CA GLU A 23 9.38 -7.62 7.86
C GLU A 23 8.19 -7.54 8.82
N SER A 24 6.98 -7.22 8.32
CA SER A 24 5.82 -6.87 9.17
C SER A 24 4.53 -7.63 8.84
N ILE A 25 4.39 -8.11 7.60
CA ILE A 25 3.23 -8.83 7.05
C ILE A 25 3.73 -9.95 6.09
N PRO A 26 4.49 -10.94 6.60
CA PRO A 26 5.19 -11.91 5.75
C PRO A 26 4.26 -12.83 4.93
N ASP A 27 3.00 -12.97 5.35
CA ASP A 27 2.02 -13.84 4.70
C ASP A 27 1.21 -13.14 3.60
N CYS A 28 1.52 -11.88 3.26
CA CYS A 28 0.82 -11.12 2.22
C CYS A 28 1.79 -10.58 1.18
N SER A 29 1.42 -10.75 -0.09
CA SER A 29 2.05 -10.09 -1.23
C SER A 29 1.63 -8.61 -1.34
N PRO A 30 2.42 -7.76 -2.03
CA PRO A 30 2.04 -6.41 -2.41
C PRO A 30 0.65 -6.32 -3.08
N ALA A 31 0.31 -7.29 -3.92
CA ALA A 31 -0.97 -7.35 -4.61
C ALA A 31 -2.13 -7.58 -3.63
N GLU A 32 -1.97 -8.50 -2.67
CA GLU A 32 -2.98 -8.77 -1.64
C GLU A 32 -3.17 -7.56 -0.73
N VAL A 33 -2.07 -6.93 -0.29
CA VAL A 33 -2.14 -5.71 0.53
C VAL A 33 -2.84 -4.58 -0.23
N GLN A 34 -2.49 -4.37 -1.51
CA GLN A 34 -3.16 -3.36 -2.34
C GLN A 34 -4.66 -3.68 -2.51
N GLY A 35 -5.03 -4.95 -2.67
CA GLY A 35 -6.41 -5.40 -2.75
C GLY A 35 -7.20 -5.10 -1.47
N VAL A 36 -6.62 -5.40 -0.30
CA VAL A 36 -7.24 -5.10 1.00
C VAL A 36 -7.43 -3.59 1.17
N LEU A 37 -6.38 -2.79 0.96
CA LEU A 37 -6.45 -1.33 1.07
C LEU A 37 -7.45 -0.72 0.08
N THR A 38 -7.55 -1.29 -1.12
CA THR A 38 -8.56 -0.91 -2.11
C THR A 38 -9.97 -1.20 -1.60
N GLY A 39 -10.20 -2.40 -1.05
CA GLY A 39 -11.48 -2.77 -0.43
C GLY A 39 -11.88 -1.83 0.71
N LEU A 40 -10.93 -1.51 1.60
CA LEU A 40 -11.12 -0.58 2.71
C LEU A 40 -11.45 0.84 2.20
N THR A 41 -10.72 1.33 1.20
CA THR A 41 -10.97 2.64 0.60
C THR A 41 -12.36 2.70 -0.05
N CYS A 42 -12.77 1.64 -0.75
CA CYS A 42 -14.13 1.51 -1.30
C CYS A 42 -15.22 1.46 -0.22
N ALA A 43 -14.89 0.98 0.99
CA ALA A 43 -15.77 0.99 2.14
C ALA A 43 -15.79 2.34 2.91
N GLY A 44 -15.00 3.32 2.47
CA GLY A 44 -14.94 4.66 3.07
C GLY A 44 -13.91 4.82 4.19
N GLU A 45 -13.03 3.85 4.39
CA GLU A 45 -11.85 4.03 5.25
C GLU A 45 -10.81 4.94 4.56
N THR A 46 -9.95 5.57 5.37
CA THR A 46 -8.88 6.47 4.89
C THR A 46 -7.58 6.22 5.65
N ASP A 47 -6.47 6.74 5.13
CA ASP A 47 -5.15 6.69 5.75
C ASP A 47 -5.15 7.35 7.14
N GLY A 48 -5.92 8.42 7.33
CA GLY A 48 -6.11 9.07 8.64
C GLY A 48 -6.85 8.23 9.68
N ARG A 49 -7.38 7.05 9.31
CA ARG A 49 -8.07 6.11 10.20
C ARG A 49 -7.28 4.82 10.42
N PHE A 50 -5.95 4.86 10.31
CA PHE A 50 -5.08 3.69 10.53
C PHE A 50 -5.42 2.90 11.80
N GLY A 51 -5.75 3.56 12.91
CA GLY A 51 -6.12 2.87 14.15
C GLY A 51 -7.33 1.94 14.06
N SER A 52 -8.23 2.11 13.08
CA SER A 52 -9.39 1.22 12.90
C SER A 52 -9.15 0.05 11.93
N TRP A 53 -8.24 0.17 10.99
CA TRP A 53 -8.01 -0.88 9.98
C TRP A 53 -6.59 -1.46 9.98
N GLY A 54 -5.60 -0.74 10.48
CA GLY A 54 -4.20 -1.17 10.56
C GLY A 54 -3.99 -2.51 11.27
N PRO A 55 -4.64 -2.77 12.42
CA PRO A 55 -4.57 -4.07 13.11
C PRO A 55 -5.14 -5.26 12.31
N LEU A 56 -5.86 -5.02 11.21
CA LEU A 56 -6.30 -6.09 10.31
C LEU A 56 -5.18 -6.60 9.41
N LEU A 57 -4.14 -5.79 9.21
CA LEU A 57 -3.01 -6.06 8.30
C LEU A 57 -1.72 -6.35 9.05
N VAL A 58 -1.46 -5.65 10.16
CA VAL A 58 -0.21 -5.78 10.91
C VAL A 58 -0.47 -6.48 12.24
N SER A 59 0.27 -7.55 12.51
CA SER A 59 0.19 -8.26 13.80
C SER A 59 0.84 -7.45 14.92
N ASP A 60 0.30 -7.58 16.14
CA ASP A 60 0.65 -6.84 17.37
C ASP A 60 2.09 -7.08 17.90
N GLY A 61 2.95 -7.74 17.12
CA GLY A 61 4.30 -8.17 17.50
C GLY A 61 5.44 -7.63 16.62
N ALA A 62 5.16 -6.68 15.72
CA ALA A 62 6.20 -6.05 14.90
C ALA A 62 7.08 -5.13 15.75
N ASP A 63 8.41 -5.22 15.57
CA ASP A 63 9.38 -4.35 16.23
C ASP A 63 9.12 -2.87 15.88
N ASP A 64 9.18 -1.99 16.88
CA ASP A 64 8.59 -0.63 16.86
C ASP A 64 9.12 0.23 15.70
N SER A 65 10.38 0.02 15.31
CA SER A 65 11.03 0.80 14.23
C SER A 65 10.68 0.32 12.81
N GLY A 66 10.44 -0.97 12.61
CA GLY A 66 9.98 -1.53 11.33
C GLY A 66 8.49 -1.26 11.12
N PHE A 67 7.73 -1.28 12.20
CA PHE A 67 6.30 -0.99 12.21
C PHE A 67 5.98 0.41 11.68
N GLU A 68 6.70 1.44 12.12
CA GLU A 68 6.46 2.82 11.67
C GLU A 68 6.65 2.99 10.16
N ARG A 69 7.68 2.36 9.57
CA ARG A 69 7.91 2.39 8.12
C ARG A 69 6.81 1.66 7.35
N THR A 70 6.42 0.48 7.83
CA THR A 70 5.32 -0.28 7.23
C THR A 70 4.02 0.50 7.31
N ARG A 71 3.70 1.10 8.46
CA ARG A 71 2.53 1.96 8.63
C ARG A 71 2.53 3.11 7.62
N ASP A 72 3.64 3.84 7.53
CA ASP A 72 3.74 5.00 6.63
C ASP A 72 3.58 4.58 5.17
N ALA A 73 4.13 3.43 4.77
CA ALA A 73 3.96 2.88 3.43
C ALA A 73 2.52 2.45 3.15
N LEU A 74 1.84 1.80 4.10
CA LEU A 74 0.43 1.42 3.98
C LEU A 74 -0.47 2.64 3.85
N CYS A 75 -0.27 3.65 4.69
CA CYS A 75 -1.01 4.92 4.63
C CYS A 75 -0.77 5.64 3.30
N ALA A 76 0.48 5.72 2.84
CA ALA A 76 0.81 6.33 1.55
C ALA A 76 0.14 5.58 0.38
N LEU A 77 0.18 4.24 0.39
CA LEU A 77 -0.47 3.43 -0.63
C LEU A 77 -1.99 3.64 -0.63
N MET A 78 -2.62 3.68 0.54
CA MET A 78 -4.06 3.96 0.68
C MET A 78 -4.42 5.36 0.16
N ALA A 79 -3.62 6.38 0.46
CA ALA A 79 -3.82 7.73 -0.06
C ALA A 79 -3.71 7.79 -1.60
N MET A 80 -2.76 7.05 -2.19
CA MET A 80 -2.62 6.93 -3.65
C MET A 80 -3.82 6.22 -4.28
N ILE A 81 -4.29 5.12 -3.67
CA ILE A 81 -5.50 4.40 -4.07
C ILE A 81 -6.71 5.34 -4.05
N GLY A 82 -6.93 6.05 -2.94
CA GLY A 82 -8.03 7.00 -2.79
C GLY A 82 -7.99 8.11 -3.84
N LYS A 83 -6.81 8.70 -4.09
CA LYS A 83 -6.62 9.68 -5.15
C LYS A 83 -7.02 9.13 -6.51
N SER A 84 -6.52 7.94 -6.87
CA SER A 84 -6.77 7.36 -8.19
C SER A 84 -8.23 6.92 -8.39
N LEU A 85 -8.87 6.33 -7.37
CA LEU A 85 -10.29 5.98 -7.43
C LEU A 85 -11.19 7.23 -7.57
N SER A 86 -10.78 8.37 -7.03
CA SER A 86 -11.54 9.63 -7.10
C SER A 86 -11.38 10.40 -8.42
N ALA A 87 -10.37 10.07 -9.23
CA ALA A 87 -9.96 10.87 -10.40
C ALA A 87 -10.92 10.83 -11.60
N ARG A 88 -11.92 9.92 -11.60
CA ARG A 88 -12.95 9.75 -12.67
C ARG A 88 -12.38 9.53 -14.08
N ASP A 89 -11.13 9.11 -14.18
CA ASP A 89 -10.38 8.94 -15.43
C ASP A 89 -9.95 7.49 -15.67
N PHE A 90 -10.41 6.55 -14.84
CA PHE A 90 -10.01 5.14 -14.85
C PHE A 90 -8.48 4.94 -14.75
N SER A 91 -7.78 5.86 -14.07
CA SER A 91 -6.33 5.76 -13.84
C SER A 91 -5.93 4.69 -12.84
N PHE A 92 -6.87 4.13 -12.07
CA PHE A 92 -6.59 3.09 -11.08
C PHE A 92 -6.01 1.85 -11.73
N ARG A 93 -4.86 1.41 -11.23
CA ARG A 93 -4.17 0.21 -11.69
C ARG A 93 -3.97 -0.76 -10.53
N PRO A 94 -4.22 -2.06 -10.74
CA PRO A 94 -3.83 -3.08 -9.77
C PRO A 94 -2.31 -3.12 -9.68
N LEU A 95 -1.80 -3.26 -8.45
CA LEU A 95 -0.39 -3.53 -8.21
C LEU A 95 -0.17 -5.03 -8.40
N LEU A 96 0.50 -5.40 -9.47
CA LEU A 96 0.74 -6.80 -9.84
C LEU A 96 2.25 -7.08 -9.83
N PRO A 97 2.66 -8.34 -9.58
CA PRO A 97 4.04 -8.73 -9.73
C PRO A 97 4.54 -8.41 -11.15
N PRO A 98 5.83 -8.09 -11.32
CA PRO A 98 6.40 -7.87 -12.64
C PRO A 98 6.21 -9.10 -13.52
N ASP A 99 6.03 -8.88 -14.82
CA ASP A 99 5.96 -9.97 -15.80
C ASP A 99 7.25 -10.79 -15.71
N THR A 100 7.15 -12.07 -15.35
CA THR A 100 8.27 -13.01 -15.45
C THR A 100 8.49 -13.31 -16.93
N GLY A 101 9.48 -12.64 -17.53
CA GLY A 101 10.03 -12.98 -18.85
C GLY A 101 10.93 -14.20 -18.82
#